data_AF-W5QDT6-F1
#
_entry.id   AF-W5QDT6-F1
#
_cell.length_a   1.000
_cell.length_b   1.000
_cell.length_c   1.000
_cell.angle_alpha   90.00
_cell.angle_beta   90.00
_cell.angle_gamma   90.00
#
_symmetry.space_group_name_H-M   'P 1'
#
loop_
_entity.id
_entity.type
_entity.pdbx_description
1 polymer ?
#
loop_
_entity_poly.entity_id
_entity_poly.type
_entity_poly.pdbx_seq_one_letter_code
_entity_poly.pdbx_strand_id
1 'polypeptide(L)'
;TGGVMSKLTFGKGTQVSIISEIKDPNPTVYQLRSPESSNTSVCLFTDFDSNQINLTQIGGYEWNMVHKTDSTVLNMEILGSKSNGIVTWGNTSDSGCTNTFNENIEFVDNFGIPCDAKLVEKSFETDVNLNSQNLSVTVFRILLLKVVGFNLLMTLRLWSS
;
A
#
# COMPACT_ATOMS: atom_id res chain seq x y z
N THR A 1 44.16 -28.77 -16.80
CA THR A 1 44.10 -27.78 -15.71
C THR A 1 42.77 -27.94 -15.01
N GLY A 2 42.75 -28.55 -13.83
CA GLY A 2 41.51 -28.80 -13.07
C GLY A 2 41.08 -27.54 -12.31
N GLY A 3 39.88 -27.04 -12.57
CA GLY A 3 39.33 -25.88 -11.88
C GLY A 3 38.97 -26.22 -10.43
N VAL A 4 39.53 -25.48 -9.49
CA VAL A 4 39.15 -25.56 -8.07
C VAL A 4 37.73 -25.00 -7.93
N MET A 5 36.77 -25.88 -7.62
CA MET A 5 35.40 -25.47 -7.30
C MET A 5 35.38 -24.99 -5.84
N SER A 6 35.56 -23.69 -5.64
CA SER A 6 35.55 -23.07 -4.31
C SER A 6 34.13 -23.10 -3.72
N LYS A 7 33.98 -23.77 -2.57
CA LYS A 7 32.71 -23.87 -1.84
C LYS A 7 32.47 -22.59 -1.02
N LEU A 8 31.33 -21.94 -1.24
CA LEU A 8 30.88 -20.83 -0.40
C LEU A 8 30.24 -21.37 0.88
N THR A 9 30.70 -20.89 2.04
CA THR A 9 30.08 -21.16 3.35
C THR A 9 29.49 -19.86 3.88
N PHE A 10 28.18 -19.80 4.07
CA PHE A 10 27.50 -18.63 4.61
C PHE A 10 27.49 -18.67 6.15
N GLY A 11 27.62 -17.49 6.76
CA GLY A 11 27.43 -17.31 8.21
C GLY A 11 25.96 -17.24 8.60
N LYS A 12 25.69 -16.88 9.86
CA LYS A 12 24.31 -16.77 10.40
C LYS A 12 23.47 -15.65 9.75
N GLY A 13 24.12 -14.72 9.05
CA GLY A 13 23.47 -13.52 8.51
C GLY A 13 23.23 -12.46 9.58
N THR A 14 22.94 -11.25 9.12
CA THR A 14 22.61 -10.09 9.97
C THR A 14 21.26 -9.56 9.51
N GLN A 15 20.30 -9.48 10.43
CA GLN A 15 19.04 -8.77 10.20
C GLN A 15 19.26 -7.29 10.49
N VAL A 16 19.00 -6.44 9.50
CA VAL A 16 19.06 -4.98 9.64
C VAL A 16 17.63 -4.46 9.51
N SER A 17 17.17 -3.75 10.55
CA SER A 17 15.88 -3.04 10.53
C SER A 17 16.16 -1.54 10.50
N ILE A 18 15.56 -0.84 9.53
CA ILE A 18 15.71 0.61 9.38
C ILE A 18 14.43 1.26 9.86
N ILE A 19 14.54 2.10 10.88
CA ILE A 19 13.42 2.85 11.42
C ILE A 19 13.17 4.04 10.50
N SER A 20 11.96 4.12 9.94
CA SER A 20 11.54 5.27 9.13
C SER A 20 11.04 6.40 10.02
N GLU A 21 11.36 7.63 9.65
CA GLU A 21 10.77 8.83 10.24
C GLU A 21 9.36 9.04 9.65
N ILE A 22 8.35 9.09 10.52
CA ILE A 22 6.97 9.38 10.15
C ILE A 22 6.74 10.88 10.35
N LYS A 23 6.37 11.58 9.28
CA LYS A 23 6.06 13.01 9.34
C LYS A 23 4.63 13.17 9.86
N ASP A 24 4.45 13.99 10.88
CA ASP A 24 3.15 14.29 11.51
C ASP A 24 2.36 13.04 11.93
N PRO A 25 2.87 12.26 12.92
CA PRO A 25 2.20 11.04 13.37
C PRO A 25 0.82 11.34 13.96
N ASN A 26 -0.18 10.55 13.57
CA ASN A 26 -1.55 10.60 14.07
C ASN A 26 -2.02 9.19 14.48
N PRO A 27 -1.49 8.64 15.60
CA PRO A 27 -1.75 7.26 16.00
C PRO A 27 -3.26 7.01 16.13
N THR A 28 -3.78 6.08 15.33
CA THR A 28 -5.23 5.81 15.26
C THR A 28 -5.49 4.30 15.18
N VAL A 29 -6.51 3.84 15.91
CA VAL A 29 -6.95 2.43 15.88
C VAL A 29 -8.30 2.31 15.18
N TYR A 30 -8.35 1.46 14.15
CA TYR A 30 -9.54 1.14 13.37
C TYR A 30 -9.97 -0.31 13.60
N GLN A 31 -11.28 -0.55 13.75
CA GLN A 31 -11.85 -1.89 13.68
C GLN A 31 -12.34 -2.16 12.23
N LEU A 32 -11.76 -3.16 11.59
CA LEU A 32 -12.14 -3.62 10.25
C LEU A 32 -12.97 -4.89 10.37
N ARG A 33 -14.11 -4.97 9.68
CA ARG A 33 -14.98 -6.16 9.64
C ARG A 33 -14.97 -6.78 8.25
N SER A 34 -15.08 -8.11 8.21
CA SER A 34 -15.29 -8.81 6.94
C SER A 34 -16.68 -8.49 6.38
N PRO A 35 -16.80 -8.15 5.08
CA PRO A 35 -18.11 -7.97 4.46
C PRO A 35 -18.91 -9.29 4.38
N GLU A 36 -18.22 -10.44 4.39
CA GLU A 36 -18.86 -11.76 4.27
C GLU A 36 -19.18 -12.41 5.63
N SER A 37 -18.66 -11.86 6.73
CA SER A 37 -18.85 -12.41 8.07
C SER A 37 -18.90 -11.27 9.09
N SER A 38 -20.08 -11.08 9.70
CA SER A 38 -20.29 -10.10 10.77
C SER A 38 -19.45 -10.37 12.01
N ASN A 39 -19.03 -11.63 12.21
CA ASN A 39 -18.33 -12.07 13.42
C ASN A 39 -16.80 -12.05 13.25
N THR A 40 -16.31 -11.65 12.07
CA THR A 40 -14.88 -11.59 11.79
C THR A 40 -14.45 -10.12 11.76
N SER A 41 -13.68 -9.72 12.77
CA SER A 41 -13.10 -8.38 12.84
C SER A 41 -11.61 -8.43 13.16
N VAL A 42 -10.88 -7.43 12.67
CA VAL A 42 -9.46 -7.20 12.98
C VAL A 42 -9.26 -5.75 13.41
N CYS A 43 -8.24 -5.49 14.20
CA CYS A 43 -7.85 -4.14 14.59
C CYS A 43 -6.61 -3.73 13.81
N LEU A 44 -6.67 -2.58 13.15
CA LEU A 44 -5.53 -1.93 12.50
C LEU A 44 -5.12 -0.74 13.35
N PHE A 45 -3.89 -0.75 13.84
CA PHE A 45 -3.27 0.40 14.45
C PHE A 45 -2.25 1.01 13.50
N THR A 46 -2.42 2.29 13.19
CA THR A 46 -1.69 2.95 12.10
C THR A 46 -1.23 4.36 12.46
N ASP A 47 -0.36 4.94 11.62
CA ASP A 47 0.08 6.35 11.66
C ASP A 47 0.82 6.77 12.94
N PHE A 48 1.34 5.81 13.69
CA PHE A 48 2.12 6.08 14.89
C PHE A 48 3.60 6.38 14.60
N ASP A 49 4.25 7.13 15.50
CA ASP A 49 5.68 7.38 15.43
C ASP A 49 6.49 6.12 15.75
N SER A 50 7.55 5.90 14.98
CA SER A 50 8.38 4.69 15.11
C SER A 50 9.13 4.59 16.44
N ASN A 51 9.31 5.70 17.17
CA ASN A 51 10.05 5.73 18.44
C ASN A 51 9.13 5.71 19.67
N GLN A 52 7.83 5.96 19.49
CA GLN A 52 6.90 6.11 20.61
C GLN A 52 6.37 4.77 21.13
N ILE A 53 6.38 3.72 20.30
CA ILE A 53 5.59 2.52 20.59
C ILE A 53 6.46 1.39 21.07
N ASN A 54 6.32 1.08 22.35
CA ASN A 54 6.86 -0.16 22.89
C ASN A 54 5.89 -1.30 22.56
N LEU A 55 6.20 -2.05 21.50
CA LEU A 55 5.42 -3.22 21.06
C LEU A 55 5.12 -4.23 22.17
N THR A 56 5.90 -4.26 23.26
CA THR A 56 5.66 -5.14 24.42
C THR A 56 4.45 -4.74 25.27
N GLN A 57 3.92 -3.52 25.12
CA GLN A 57 2.73 -3.03 25.81
C GLN A 57 1.44 -3.23 25.00
N ILE A 58 1.56 -3.57 23.71
CA ILE A 58 0.45 -3.96 22.85
C ILE A 58 0.16 -5.43 23.13
N GLY A 59 -0.76 -5.62 24.06
CA GLY A 59 -1.07 -6.88 24.71
C GLY A 59 -1.76 -6.55 26.02
N GLY A 60 -2.96 -5.99 25.92
CA GLY A 60 -3.81 -5.75 27.10
C GLY A 60 -3.81 -6.97 28.00
N TYR A 61 -3.79 -6.72 29.30
CA TYR A 61 -3.62 -7.62 30.45
C TYR A 61 -4.52 -8.89 30.48
N GLU A 62 -5.41 -9.10 29.50
CA GLU A 62 -6.35 -10.22 29.43
C GLU A 62 -6.28 -11.07 28.14
N TRP A 63 -5.44 -10.76 27.16
CA TRP A 63 -5.63 -11.30 25.80
C TRP A 63 -4.65 -12.40 25.39
N ASN A 64 -4.76 -13.56 26.03
CA ASN A 64 -4.00 -14.78 25.71
C ASN A 64 -4.41 -15.44 24.36
N MET A 65 -5.18 -14.75 23.51
CA MET A 65 -5.75 -15.26 22.24
C MET A 65 -5.77 -14.22 21.11
N VAL A 66 -4.96 -13.16 21.18
CA VAL A 66 -4.84 -12.17 20.12
C VAL A 66 -3.52 -12.38 19.38
N HIS A 67 -3.61 -12.81 18.12
CA HIS A 67 -2.48 -12.79 17.21
C HIS A 67 -2.18 -11.35 16.81
N LYS A 68 -0.89 -11.06 16.61
CA LYS A 68 -0.39 -9.74 16.26
C LYS A 68 0.75 -9.84 15.26
N THR A 69 0.82 -8.89 14.34
CA THR A 69 1.98 -8.71 13.47
C THR A 69 3.07 -7.87 14.14
N ASP A 70 4.32 -8.04 13.70
CA ASP A 70 5.34 -7.01 13.93
C ASP A 70 4.94 -5.68 13.26
N SER A 71 5.56 -4.58 13.69
CA SER A 71 5.38 -3.29 13.04
C SER A 71 5.91 -3.33 11.62
N THR A 72 5.09 -2.85 10.68
CA THR A 72 5.45 -2.72 9.27
C THR A 72 5.34 -1.27 8.83
N VAL A 73 6.14 -0.87 7.84
CA VAL A 73 6.09 0.48 7.26
C VAL A 73 5.47 0.40 5.88
N LEU A 74 4.32 1.06 5.70
CA LEU A 74 3.71 1.28 4.40
C LEU A 74 4.24 2.59 3.80
N ASN A 75 4.70 2.54 2.54
CA ASN A 75 5.10 3.72 1.78
C ASN A 75 4.08 4.00 0.69
N MET A 76 3.35 5.11 0.79
CA MET A 76 2.41 5.57 -0.23
C MET A 76 3.17 6.49 -1.21
N GLU A 77 3.61 5.90 -2.33
CA GLU A 77 4.48 6.58 -3.31
C GLU A 77 3.93 7.91 -3.82
N ILE A 78 2.61 8.03 -3.96
CA ILE A 78 1.95 9.22 -4.56
C ILE A 78 2.12 10.48 -3.68
N LEU A 79 2.26 10.31 -2.37
CA LEU A 79 2.36 11.42 -1.41
C LEU A 79 3.75 11.51 -0.75
N GLY A 80 4.63 10.53 -1.00
CA GLY A 80 5.85 10.35 -0.20
C GLY A 80 5.55 10.12 1.28
N SER A 81 4.33 9.70 1.60
CA SER A 81 3.85 9.49 2.96
C SER A 81 4.20 8.08 3.41
N LYS A 82 4.79 7.98 4.60
CA LYS A 82 5.06 6.72 5.27
C LYS A 82 4.12 6.59 6.45
N SER A 83 3.62 5.39 6.68
CA SER A 83 2.78 5.08 7.82
C SER A 83 3.21 3.76 8.43
N ASN A 84 3.30 3.70 9.75
CA ASN A 84 3.52 2.45 10.45
C ASN A 84 2.21 1.73 10.69
N GLY A 85 2.21 0.41 10.64
CA GLY A 85 1.01 -0.42 10.79
C GLY A 85 1.25 -1.69 11.61
N ILE A 86 0.31 -1.98 12.50
CA ILE A 86 0.20 -3.24 13.26
C ILE A 86 -1.21 -3.77 13.12
N VAL A 87 -1.34 -5.07 12.83
CA VAL A 87 -2.64 -5.73 12.74
C VAL A 87 -2.78 -6.75 13.86
N THR A 88 -3.94 -6.75 14.52
CA THR A 88 -4.27 -7.73 15.56
C THR A 88 -5.62 -8.39 15.31
N TRP A 89 -5.74 -9.69 15.58
CA TRP A 89 -6.97 -10.46 15.43
C TRP A 89 -7.08 -11.55 16.50
N GLY A 90 -8.30 -11.95 16.88
CA GLY A 90 -8.52 -12.91 17.96
C GLY A 90 -9.92 -13.52 17.93
N ASN A 91 -10.17 -14.45 18.85
CA ASN A 91 -11.37 -15.28 18.89
C ASN A 91 -12.57 -14.63 19.63
N THR A 92 -12.40 -13.44 20.20
CA THR A 92 -13.48 -12.74 20.90
C THR A 92 -14.13 -11.72 19.97
N SER A 93 -15.39 -12.00 19.67
CA SER A 93 -16.33 -11.10 19.02
C SER A 93 -16.38 -9.75 19.74
N ASP A 94 -16.10 -8.67 19.01
CA ASP A 94 -16.50 -7.28 19.27
C ASP A 94 -16.12 -6.57 20.59
N SER A 95 -15.41 -7.22 21.52
CA SER A 95 -14.78 -6.56 22.66
C SER A 95 -13.26 -6.51 22.47
N GLY A 96 -12.62 -5.52 21.88
CA GLY A 96 -12.96 -4.19 21.39
C GLY A 96 -11.59 -3.54 21.20
N CYS A 97 -11.24 -3.08 20.00
CA CYS A 97 -9.88 -2.62 19.70
C CYS A 97 -9.41 -1.49 20.65
N THR A 98 -10.36 -0.81 21.29
CA THR A 98 -10.19 0.15 22.38
C THR A 98 -9.35 -0.37 23.55
N ASN A 99 -9.45 -1.66 23.90
CA ASN A 99 -8.74 -2.26 25.03
C ASN A 99 -7.44 -2.98 24.62
N THR A 100 -7.14 -3.04 23.31
CA THR A 100 -5.95 -3.72 22.78
C THR A 100 -4.69 -2.86 22.95
N PHE A 101 -4.84 -1.55 22.97
CA PHE A 101 -3.76 -0.58 23.07
C PHE A 101 -3.93 0.23 24.36
N ASN A 102 -3.01 0.06 25.31
CA ASN A 102 -3.10 0.59 26.69
C ASN A 102 -2.77 2.10 26.81
N GLU A 103 -3.13 2.88 25.80
CA GLU A 103 -2.78 4.30 25.70
C GLU A 103 -4.02 5.13 25.33
N ASN A 104 -3.99 6.44 25.59
CA ASN A 104 -5.02 7.41 25.18
C ASN A 104 -4.99 7.64 23.65
N ILE A 105 -5.02 6.56 22.87
CA ILE A 105 -5.01 6.58 21.41
C ILE A 105 -6.45 6.76 20.94
N GLU A 106 -6.62 7.57 19.90
CA GLU A 106 -7.92 7.76 19.27
C GLU A 106 -8.42 6.43 18.69
N PHE A 107 -9.52 5.94 19.25
CA PHE A 107 -10.24 4.79 18.72
C PHE A 107 -11.38 5.28 17.83
N VAL A 108 -11.32 4.92 16.54
CA VAL A 108 -12.36 5.24 15.58
C VAL A 108 -13.24 4.01 15.42
N ASP A 109 -14.42 4.08 16.03
CA ASP A 109 -15.45 3.07 15.85
C ASP A 109 -16.15 3.28 14.51
N ASN A 110 -16.28 2.21 13.72
CA ASN A 110 -16.94 2.23 12.41
C ASN A 110 -18.40 1.73 12.47
N PHE A 111 -19.00 1.68 13.67
CA PHE A 111 -20.43 1.41 13.85
C PHE A 111 -21.30 2.54 13.26
N GLY A 112 -21.48 2.55 11.93
CA GLY A 112 -22.58 3.31 11.33
C GLY A 112 -22.41 3.83 9.92
N ILE A 113 -21.20 3.85 9.36
CA ILE A 113 -21.00 4.30 7.98
C ILE A 113 -20.59 3.08 7.14
N PRO A 114 -21.53 2.48 6.38
CA PRO A 114 -21.17 1.41 5.46
C PRO A 114 -20.21 1.99 4.42
N CYS A 115 -18.94 1.64 4.53
CA CYS A 115 -17.97 1.89 3.47
C CYS A 115 -18.29 0.91 2.34
N ASP A 116 -18.88 1.42 1.26
CA ASP A 116 -19.00 0.64 0.04
C ASP A 116 -17.61 0.53 -0.59
N ALA A 117 -16.91 -0.55 -0.24
CA ALA A 117 -15.56 -0.83 -0.73
C ALA A 117 -15.48 -0.79 -2.27
N LYS A 118 -16.58 -1.12 -2.96
CA LYS A 118 -16.67 -1.09 -4.43
C LYS A 118 -16.68 0.34 -4.97
N LEU A 119 -17.24 1.28 -4.21
CA LEU A 119 -17.29 2.70 -4.55
C LEU A 119 -15.94 3.37 -4.31
N VAL A 120 -15.22 2.94 -3.27
CA VAL A 120 -13.82 3.34 -2.99
C VAL A 120 -12.87 2.75 -4.02
N GLU A 121 -13.02 1.47 -4.37
CA GLU A 121 -12.23 0.80 -5.42
C GLU A 121 -12.33 1.54 -6.77
N LYS A 122 -13.54 1.99 -7.13
CA LYS A 122 -13.76 2.84 -8.31
C LYS A 122 -12.97 4.16 -8.29
N SER A 123 -12.67 4.69 -7.11
CA SER A 123 -11.86 5.90 -6.95
C SER A 123 -10.35 5.64 -7.14
N PHE A 124 -9.94 4.37 -7.03
CA PHE A 124 -8.57 3.91 -7.28
C PHE A 124 -8.39 3.28 -8.68
N GLU A 125 -9.47 3.11 -9.46
CA GLU A 125 -9.35 2.74 -10.86
C GLU A 125 -8.48 3.77 -11.59
N THR A 126 -7.54 3.28 -12.40
CA THR A 126 -6.60 4.13 -13.11
C THR A 126 -7.39 5.08 -14.01
N ASP A 127 -7.21 6.40 -13.83
CA ASP A 127 -7.92 7.41 -14.59
C ASP A 127 -7.65 7.22 -16.10
N VAL A 128 -8.63 6.66 -16.79
CA VAL A 128 -8.56 6.30 -18.20
C VAL A 128 -8.35 7.55 -19.06
N ASN A 129 -8.79 8.72 -18.59
CA ASN A 129 -8.65 9.98 -19.32
C ASN A 129 -7.18 10.39 -19.45
N LEU A 130 -6.38 10.29 -18.37
CA LEU A 130 -4.95 10.61 -18.40
C LEU A 130 -4.16 9.67 -19.34
N ASN A 131 -4.48 8.38 -19.32
CA ASN A 131 -3.85 7.42 -20.22
C ASN A 131 -4.32 7.60 -21.68
N SER A 132 -5.60 7.98 -21.88
CA SER A 132 -6.18 8.20 -23.21
C SER A 132 -5.60 9.44 -23.91
N GLN A 133 -5.32 10.52 -23.17
CA GLN A 133 -4.72 11.74 -23.73
C GLN A 133 -3.31 11.48 -24.23
N ASN A 134 -2.49 10.77 -23.45
CA ASN A 134 -1.12 10.46 -23.85
C ASN A 134 -1.07 9.48 -25.05
N LEU A 135 -2.01 8.53 -25.09
CA LEU A 135 -2.20 7.65 -26.24
C LEU A 135 -2.67 8.41 -27.48
N SER A 136 -3.62 9.34 -27.32
CA SER A 136 -4.15 10.17 -28.40
C SER A 136 -3.06 11.04 -29.05
N VAL A 137 -2.20 11.68 -28.24
CA VAL A 137 -1.06 12.47 -28.74
C VAL A 137 -0.11 11.60 -29.57
N THR A 138 0.14 10.36 -29.14
CA THR A 138 1.00 9.41 -29.87
C THR A 138 0.38 9.03 -31.22
N VAL A 139 -0.92 8.76 -31.26
CA VAL A 139 -1.66 8.45 -32.49
C VAL A 139 -1.65 9.64 -33.46
N PHE A 140 -1.91 10.85 -32.98
CA PHE A 140 -1.87 12.05 -33.82
C PHE A 140 -0.49 12.29 -34.44
N ARG A 141 0.60 12.03 -33.72
CA ARG A 141 1.97 12.13 -34.26
C ARG A 141 2.21 11.14 -35.40
N ILE A 142 1.73 9.91 -35.27
CA ILE A 142 1.85 8.88 -36.33
C ILE A 142 1.06 9.28 -37.58
N LEU A 143 -0.16 9.82 -37.40
CA LEU A 143 -0.99 10.28 -38.52
C LEU A 143 -0.35 11.46 -39.26
N LEU A 144 0.19 12.44 -38.54
CA LEU A 144 0.89 13.57 -39.16
C LEU A 144 2.12 13.13 -39.96
N LEU A 145 2.94 12.22 -39.41
CA LEU A 145 4.08 11.65 -40.12
C LEU A 145 3.66 10.91 -41.38
N LYS A 146 2.55 10.17 -41.35
CA LYS A 146 2.00 9.54 -42.55
C LYS A 146 1.56 10.56 -43.60
N VAL A 147 0.82 11.60 -43.22
CA VAL A 147 0.35 12.62 -44.16
C VAL A 147 1.53 13.35 -44.83
N VAL A 148 2.54 13.74 -44.05
CA VAL A 148 3.76 14.36 -44.59
C VAL A 148 4.47 13.39 -45.54
N GLY A 149 4.65 12.12 -45.13
CA GLY A 149 5.29 11.10 -45.96
C GLY A 149 4.56 10.84 -47.29
N PHE A 150 3.23 10.76 -47.27
CA PHE A 150 2.42 10.59 -48.48
C PHE A 150 2.50 11.80 -49.41
N ASN A 151 2.45 13.03 -48.88
CA ASN A 151 2.59 14.25 -49.68
C ASN A 151 3.97 14.33 -50.35
N LEU A 152 5.03 13.97 -49.61
CA LEU A 152 6.40 13.98 -50.13
C LEU A 152 6.61 12.90 -51.20
N LEU A 153 6.07 11.70 -50.99
CA LEU A 153 6.11 10.60 -51.97
C LEU A 153 5.30 10.92 -53.23
N MET A 154 4.13 11.54 -53.11
CA MET A 154 3.31 11.97 -54.24
C MET A 154 4.04 13.04 -55.07
N THR A 155 4.69 14.01 -54.40
CA THR A 155 5.46 15.06 -55.06
C THR A 155 6.67 14.49 -55.80
N LEU A 156 7.42 13.56 -55.18
CA LEU A 156 8.54 12.87 -55.82
C LEU A 156 8.10 12.02 -57.03
N ARG A 157 6.96 11.32 -56.93
CA ARG A 157 6.39 10.55 -58.05
C ARG A 157 6.04 11.45 -59.25
N LEU A 158 5.48 12.64 -59.00
CA LEU A 158 5.15 13.61 -60.05
C LEU A 158 6.38 14.24 -60.68
N TRP A 159 7.47 14.40 -59.93
CA TRP A 159 8.76 14.90 -60.44
C TRP A 159 9.63 13.83 -61.11
N SER A 160 9.35 12.55 -60.84
CA SER A 160 10.06 11.41 -61.42
C SER A 160 9.46 10.93 -62.74
N SER A 161 8.37 11.54 -63.21
CA SER A 161 7.68 11.21 -64.48
C SER A 161 8.01 12.20 -65.58
#